data_AF-A0A501WDY0-F1
#
_entry.id   AF-A0A501WDY0-F1
#
_cell.length_a   1.000
_cell.length_b   1.000
_cell.length_c   1.000
_cell.angle_alpha   90.00
_cell.angle_beta   90.00
_cell.angle_gamma   90.00
#
_symmetry.space_group_name_H-M   'P 1'
#
loop_
_entity.id
_entity.type
_entity.pdbx_description
1 polymer ?
#
loop_
_entity_poly.entity_id
_entity_poly.type
_entity_poly.pdbx_seq_one_letter_code
_entity_poly.pdbx_strand_id
1 'polypeptide(L)'
;MQTEDNISMDEMPQVAVPEEKLYDLNAIMMGTFLGGPLAGGFLLYSNYIALGEEEGGKSILLWTTLIAVVLFGSLIMLPEHVTEKVPNYVIPWLMAAFAYFIGKKLQGTAIAEHKAQGGALYSKWRAVWVSLVSVLITFALLLTLLFFLPQ
;
A
#
# COMPACT_ATOMS: atom_id res chain seq x y z
N MET A 1 53.32 -1.84 -24.97
CA MET A 1 53.19 -2.62 -23.72
C MET A 1 51.97 -2.06 -23.03
N GLN A 2 50.81 -2.72 -23.16
CA GLN A 2 49.56 -2.30 -22.53
C GLN A 2 49.71 -2.53 -21.03
N THR A 3 49.57 -1.48 -20.24
CA THR A 3 49.36 -1.59 -18.80
C THR A 3 47.97 -2.16 -18.61
N GLU A 4 47.90 -3.45 -18.24
CA GLU A 4 46.69 -4.03 -17.70
C GLU A 4 46.40 -3.29 -16.39
N ASP A 5 45.42 -2.39 -16.42
CA ASP A 5 44.86 -1.80 -15.22
C ASP A 5 44.30 -2.95 -14.37
N ASN A 6 45.08 -3.32 -13.35
CA ASN A 6 44.71 -4.27 -12.32
C ASN A 6 43.61 -3.63 -11.46
N ILE A 7 42.37 -3.69 -11.95
CA ILE A 7 41.19 -3.36 -11.15
C ILE A 7 41.14 -4.40 -10.03
N SER A 8 41.59 -3.99 -8.85
CA SER A 8 41.51 -4.81 -7.65
C SER A 8 40.06 -5.17 -7.36
N MET A 9 39.79 -6.41 -6.95
CA MET A 9 38.43 -6.89 -6.61
C MET A 9 37.76 -6.06 -5.48
N ASP A 10 38.52 -5.21 -4.78
CA ASP A 10 38.05 -4.29 -3.73
C ASP A 10 37.43 -3.00 -4.27
N GLU A 11 37.55 -2.70 -5.57
CA GLU A 11 36.96 -1.50 -6.20
C GLU A 11 35.57 -1.75 -6.83
N MET A 12 35.00 -2.95 -6.67
CA MET A 12 33.58 -3.12 -7.01
C MET A 12 32.76 -2.25 -6.07
N PRO A 13 31.92 -1.32 -6.58
CA PRO A 13 31.13 -0.44 -5.73
C PRO A 13 30.32 -1.30 -4.78
N GLN A 14 30.65 -1.24 -3.48
CA GLN A 14 29.84 -1.88 -2.45
C GLN A 14 28.48 -1.21 -2.52
N VAL A 15 27.48 -1.94 -3.03
CA VAL A 15 26.11 -1.48 -3.03
C VAL A 15 25.71 -1.36 -1.57
N ALA A 16 25.64 -0.13 -1.07
CA ALA A 16 25.32 0.15 0.31
C ALA A 16 23.94 -0.43 0.62
N VAL A 17 23.82 -1.13 1.76
CA VAL A 17 22.55 -1.72 2.19
C VAL A 17 21.55 -0.58 2.42
N PRO A 18 20.35 -0.62 1.82
CA PRO A 18 19.33 0.40 2.06
C PRO A 18 18.95 0.49 3.55
N GLU A 19 18.99 1.71 4.11
CA GLU A 19 18.65 1.96 5.51
C GLU A 19 17.14 1.89 5.79
N GLU A 20 16.34 2.32 4.81
CA GLU A 20 14.88 2.38 4.92
C GLU A 20 14.23 0.99 4.86
N LYS A 21 13.02 0.89 5.40
CA LYS A 21 12.24 -0.35 5.37
C LYS A 21 11.05 -0.23 4.43
N LEU A 22 10.82 -1.31 3.67
CA LEU A 22 9.65 -1.42 2.80
C LEU A 22 8.63 -2.42 3.33
N TYR A 23 7.37 -2.21 3.00
CA TYR A 23 6.32 -3.22 3.10
C TYR A 23 6.37 -4.12 1.87
N ASP A 24 6.28 -5.43 2.08
CA ASP A 24 6.14 -6.37 0.98
C ASP A 24 4.70 -6.41 0.44
N LEU A 25 4.52 -7.02 -0.73
CA LEU A 25 3.22 -7.13 -1.39
C LEU A 25 2.18 -7.85 -0.52
N ASN A 26 2.60 -8.81 0.31
CA ASN A 26 1.71 -9.53 1.20
C ASN A 26 1.23 -8.64 2.35
N ALA A 27 2.09 -7.80 2.92
CA ALA A 27 1.72 -6.82 3.93
C ALA A 27 0.74 -5.78 3.35
N ILE A 28 0.96 -5.32 2.12
CA ILE A 28 0.03 -4.41 1.42
C ILE A 28 -1.34 -5.09 1.22
N MET A 29 -1.36 -6.32 0.70
CA MET A 29 -2.59 -7.10 0.51
C MET A 29 -3.34 -7.30 1.83
N MET A 30 -2.63 -7.73 2.87
CA MET A 30 -3.20 -8.00 4.19
C MET A 30 -3.72 -6.73 4.87
N GLY A 31 -2.96 -5.63 4.81
CA GLY A 31 -3.41 -4.34 5.32
C GLY A 31 -4.66 -3.84 4.59
N THR A 32 -4.72 -4.01 3.27
CA THR A 32 -5.91 -3.65 2.47
C THR A 32 -7.11 -4.50 2.82
N PHE A 33 -6.93 -5.81 3.01
CA PHE A 33 -8.00 -6.72 3.39
C PHE A 33 -8.62 -6.33 4.74
N LEU A 34 -7.78 -5.97 5.72
CA LEU A 34 -8.21 -5.65 7.08
C LEU A 34 -8.72 -4.22 7.24
N GLY A 35 -8.11 -3.26 6.54
CA GLY A 35 -8.35 -1.82 6.74
C GLY A 35 -8.90 -1.09 5.52
N GLY A 36 -9.23 -1.82 4.46
CA GLY A 36 -9.76 -1.26 3.23
C GLY A 36 -8.72 -0.53 2.36
N PRO A 37 -9.18 0.16 1.31
CA PRO A 37 -8.30 0.84 0.34
C PRO A 37 -7.35 1.85 0.97
N LEU A 38 -7.77 2.54 2.03
CA LEU A 38 -6.94 3.53 2.72
C LEU A 38 -5.71 2.90 3.39
N ALA A 39 -5.86 1.71 3.99
CA ALA A 39 -4.73 0.98 4.58
C ALA A 39 -3.74 0.55 3.49
N GLY A 40 -4.23 -0.04 2.40
CA GLY A 40 -3.41 -0.41 1.24
C GLY A 40 -2.67 0.78 0.65
N GLY A 41 -3.37 1.89 0.48
CA GLY A 41 -2.83 3.16 -0.01
C GLY A 41 -1.75 3.73 0.87
N PHE A 42 -1.94 3.73 2.20
CA PHE A 42 -0.92 4.20 3.13
C PHE A 42 0.34 3.33 3.13
N LEU A 43 0.20 2.01 3.00
CA LEU A 43 1.34 1.09 2.91
C LEU A 43 2.13 1.31 1.61
N LEU A 44 1.44 1.47 0.48
CA LEU A 44 2.05 1.83 -0.80
C LEU A 44 2.72 3.22 -0.73
N TYR A 45 2.04 4.20 -0.15
CA TYR A 45 2.58 5.54 0.10
C TYR A 45 3.87 5.48 0.92
N SER A 46 3.89 4.71 2.00
CA SER A 46 5.08 4.55 2.85
C SER A 46 6.28 4.02 2.07
N ASN A 47 6.04 3.07 1.16
CA ASN A 47 7.09 2.58 0.26
C ASN A 47 7.57 3.66 -0.70
N TYR A 48 6.67 4.45 -1.29
CA TYR A 48 7.06 5.57 -2.16
C TYR A 48 7.96 6.58 -1.43
N ILE A 49 7.64 6.91 -0.18
CA ILE A 49 8.49 7.81 0.63
C ILE A 49 9.87 7.18 0.87
N ALA A 50 9.92 5.90 1.27
CA ALA A 50 11.16 5.18 1.49
C ALA A 50 12.01 5.02 0.23
N LEU A 51 11.38 5.02 -0.96
CA LEU A 51 12.03 4.97 -2.26
C LEU A 51 12.40 6.36 -2.81
N GLY A 52 12.12 7.45 -2.08
CA GLY A 52 12.39 8.82 -2.53
C GLY A 52 11.42 9.37 -3.57
N GLU A 53 10.32 8.68 -3.85
CA GLU A 53 9.34 9.00 -4.89
C GLU A 53 8.07 9.66 -4.30
N GLU A 54 8.25 10.79 -3.62
CA GLU A 54 7.17 11.42 -2.84
C GLU A 54 5.92 11.78 -3.63
N GLU A 55 6.07 12.26 -4.87
CA GLU A 55 4.94 12.69 -5.70
C GLU A 55 4.03 11.50 -6.08
N GLY A 56 4.65 10.36 -6.41
CA GLY A 56 3.94 9.10 -6.64
C GLY A 56 3.21 8.64 -5.39
N GLY A 57 3.85 8.76 -4.22
CA GLY A 57 3.25 8.47 -2.93
C GLY A 57 2.01 9.33 -2.66
N LYS A 58 2.13 10.66 -2.75
CA LYS A 58 1.01 11.59 -2.48
C LYS A 58 -0.18 11.31 -3.39
N SER A 59 0.09 11.01 -4.66
CA SER A 59 -0.92 10.63 -5.64
C SER A 59 -1.67 9.36 -5.25
N ILE A 60 -0.94 8.32 -4.81
CA ILE A 60 -1.55 7.05 -4.37
C ILE A 60 -2.40 7.24 -3.12
N LEU A 61 -1.92 8.00 -2.14
CA LEU A 61 -2.67 8.25 -0.92
C LEU A 61 -3.97 9.01 -1.20
N LEU A 62 -3.94 10.01 -2.09
CA LEU A 62 -5.12 10.74 -2.53
C LEU A 62 -6.13 9.82 -3.22
N TRP A 63 -5.69 9.07 -4.24
CA TRP A 63 -6.58 8.18 -5.00
C TRP A 63 -7.22 7.10 -4.14
N THR A 64 -6.45 6.46 -3.27
CA THR A 64 -6.97 5.42 -2.38
C THR A 64 -7.93 5.96 -1.32
N THR A 65 -7.72 7.19 -0.85
CA THR A 65 -8.67 7.89 0.02
C THR A 65 -9.98 8.17 -0.71
N LEU A 66 -9.92 8.70 -1.94
CA LEU A 66 -11.11 8.94 -2.77
C LEU A 66 -11.86 7.63 -3.06
N ILE A 67 -11.15 6.57 -3.41
CA ILE A 67 -11.73 5.24 -3.64
C ILE A 67 -12.41 4.73 -2.37
N ALA A 68 -11.79 4.87 -1.19
CA ALA A 68 -12.40 4.45 0.06
C ALA A 68 -13.73 5.18 0.33
N VAL A 69 -13.74 6.51 0.19
CA VAL A 69 -14.95 7.32 0.40
C VAL A 69 -16.04 6.96 -0.60
N VAL A 70 -15.72 6.86 -1.90
CA VAL A 70 -16.71 6.52 -2.94
C VAL A 70 -17.23 5.10 -2.76
N LEU A 71 -16.34 4.12 -2.53
CA LEU A 71 -16.73 2.72 -2.35
C LEU A 71 -17.66 2.58 -1.15
N PHE A 72 -17.22 3.00 0.04
CA PHE A 72 -18.02 2.82 1.25
C PHE A 72 -19.25 3.73 1.28
N GLY A 73 -19.15 4.96 0.77
CA GLY A 73 -20.29 5.85 0.61
C GLY A 73 -21.36 5.26 -0.31
N SER A 74 -20.96 4.67 -1.44
CA SER A 74 -21.89 3.98 -2.34
C SER A 74 -22.52 2.76 -1.69
N LEU A 75 -21.79 2.00 -0.88
CA LEU A 75 -22.31 0.85 -0.13
C LEU A 75 -23.43 1.25 0.82
N ILE A 76 -23.32 2.40 1.48
CA ILE A 76 -24.34 2.92 2.39
C ILE A 76 -25.60 3.36 1.62
N MET A 77 -25.45 3.84 0.38
CA MET A 77 -26.56 4.27 -0.46
C MET A 77 -27.27 3.11 -1.19
N LEU A 78 -26.70 1.90 -1.20
CA LEU A 78 -27.30 0.76 -1.87
C LEU A 78 -28.51 0.21 -1.08
N PRO A 79 -29.61 -0.16 -1.77
CA PRO A 79 -30.73 -0.83 -1.13
C PRO A 79 -30.33 -2.17 -0.50
N GLU A 80 -30.92 -2.51 0.64
CA GLU A 80 -30.61 -3.74 1.41
C GLU A 80 -30.74 -5.02 0.57
N HIS A 81 -31.77 -5.11 -0.29
CA HIS A 81 -31.99 -6.28 -1.15
C HIS A 81 -30.86 -6.55 -2.18
N VAL A 82 -29.98 -5.57 -2.42
CA VAL A 82 -28.79 -5.72 -3.27
C VAL A 82 -27.61 -6.18 -2.42
N THR A 83 -27.40 -5.57 -1.26
CA THR A 83 -26.26 -5.87 -0.39
C THR A 83 -26.35 -7.26 0.23
N GLU A 84 -27.56 -7.74 0.55
CA GLU A 84 -27.80 -9.10 1.07
C GLU A 84 -27.37 -10.22 0.11
N LYS A 85 -27.35 -9.95 -1.20
CA LYS A 85 -26.96 -10.94 -2.22
C LYS A 85 -25.46 -11.10 -2.36
N VAL A 86 -24.69 -10.15 -1.84
CA VAL A 86 -23.23 -10.13 -1.96
C VAL A 86 -22.62 -10.53 -0.61
N PRO A 87 -21.90 -11.66 -0.54
CA PRO A 87 -21.24 -12.04 0.71
C PRO A 87 -20.22 -10.99 1.15
N ASN A 88 -20.20 -10.67 2.45
CA ASN A 88 -19.40 -9.59 3.03
C ASN A 88 -17.88 -9.71 2.81
N TYR A 89 -17.38 -10.90 2.48
CA TYR A 89 -15.96 -11.14 2.20
C TYR A 89 -15.55 -10.84 0.76
N VAL A 90 -16.49 -10.74 -0.20
CA VAL A 90 -16.18 -10.56 -1.62
C VAL A 90 -15.47 -9.24 -1.86
N ILE A 91 -16.02 -8.13 -1.33
CA ILE A 91 -15.45 -6.80 -1.52
C ILE A 91 -14.05 -6.69 -0.87
N PRO A 92 -13.82 -7.09 0.39
CA PRO A 92 -12.48 -7.12 0.98
C PRO A 92 -11.45 -7.92 0.17
N TRP A 93 -11.83 -9.11 -0.31
CA TRP A 93 -10.94 -9.93 -1.13
C TRP A 93 -10.60 -9.29 -2.47
N LEU A 94 -11.59 -8.68 -3.14
CA LEU A 94 -11.37 -7.96 -4.40
C LEU A 94 -10.42 -6.78 -4.20
N MET A 95 -10.63 -5.99 -3.14
CA MET A 95 -9.76 -4.85 -2.83
C MET A 95 -8.34 -5.31 -2.49
N ALA A 96 -8.18 -6.38 -1.71
CA ALA A 96 -6.89 -6.95 -1.36
C ALA A 96 -6.13 -7.45 -2.60
N ALA A 97 -6.82 -8.20 -3.47
CA ALA A 97 -6.25 -8.67 -4.73
C ALA A 97 -5.83 -7.49 -5.62
N PHE A 98 -6.69 -6.47 -5.75
CA PHE A 98 -6.37 -5.28 -6.53
C PHE A 98 -5.12 -4.55 -5.99
N ALA A 99 -5.04 -4.35 -4.68
CA ALA A 99 -3.88 -3.73 -4.04
C ALA A 99 -2.60 -4.57 -4.24
N TYR A 100 -2.69 -5.90 -4.21
CA TYR A 100 -1.55 -6.77 -4.51
C TYR A 100 -1.05 -6.57 -5.94
N PHE A 101 -1.95 -6.60 -6.93
CA PHE A 101 -1.56 -6.46 -8.34
C PHE A 101 -1.06 -5.05 -8.68
N ILE A 102 -1.70 -4.01 -8.14
CA ILE A 102 -1.25 -2.63 -8.29
C ILE A 102 0.11 -2.44 -7.61
N GLY A 103 0.28 -2.90 -6.37
CA GLY A 103 1.56 -2.84 -5.67
C GLY A 103 2.66 -3.61 -6.42
N LYS A 104 2.34 -4.78 -6.96
CA LYS A 104 3.27 -5.56 -7.79
C LYS A 104 3.69 -4.79 -9.03
N LYS A 105 2.75 -4.14 -9.72
CA LYS A 105 3.01 -3.36 -10.92
C LYS A 105 3.83 -2.11 -10.63
N LEU A 106 3.51 -1.40 -9.56
CA LEU A 106 4.11 -0.10 -9.23
C LEU A 106 5.44 -0.22 -8.51
N GLN A 107 5.56 -1.16 -7.57
CA GLN A 107 6.68 -1.24 -6.63
C GLN A 107 7.33 -2.62 -6.58
N GLY A 108 6.84 -3.60 -7.33
CA GLY A 108 7.32 -4.99 -7.24
C GLY A 108 8.81 -5.12 -7.57
N THR A 109 9.29 -4.43 -8.60
CA THR A 109 10.71 -4.42 -8.98
C THR A 109 11.56 -3.77 -7.91
N ALA A 110 11.19 -2.57 -7.45
CA ALA A 110 11.91 -1.86 -6.40
C ALA A 110 11.97 -2.65 -5.07
N ILE A 111 10.86 -3.30 -4.69
CA ILE A 111 10.82 -4.17 -3.50
C ILE A 111 11.73 -5.39 -3.68
N ALA A 112 11.80 -5.98 -4.88
CA ALA A 112 12.67 -7.12 -5.15
C ALA A 112 14.15 -6.73 -5.09
N GLU A 113 14.50 -5.59 -5.68
CA GLU A 113 15.84 -5.03 -5.66
C GLU A 113 16.28 -4.66 -4.24
N HIS A 114 15.42 -3.99 -3.47
CA HIS A 114 15.65 -3.67 -2.06
C HIS A 114 16.03 -4.91 -1.24
N LYS A 115 15.30 -6.02 -1.44
CA LYS A 115 15.61 -7.31 -0.77
C LYS A 115 16.94 -7.89 -1.25
N ALA A 116 17.23 -7.82 -2.55
CA ALA A 116 18.46 -8.35 -3.13
C ALA A 116 19.70 -7.59 -2.60
N GLN A 117 19.55 -6.31 -2.31
CA GLN A 117 20.58 -5.47 -1.67
C GLN A 117 20.68 -5.67 -0.14
N GLY A 118 19.94 -6.62 0.43
CA GLY A 118 19.93 -6.88 1.88
C GLY A 118 19.07 -5.91 2.70
N GLY A 119 18.28 -5.06 2.04
CA GLY A 119 17.38 -4.10 2.67
C GLY A 119 16.29 -4.79 3.51
N ALA A 120 16.02 -4.21 4.68
CA ALA A 120 15.04 -4.77 5.62
C ALA A 120 13.59 -4.49 5.20
N LEU A 121 12.67 -5.37 5.60
CA LEU A 121 11.24 -5.21 5.40
C LEU A 121 10.54 -4.99 6.74
N TYR A 122 9.42 -4.27 6.71
CA TYR A 122 8.52 -4.24 7.85
C TYR A 122 7.87 -5.60 8.10
N SER A 123 7.59 -5.89 9.38
CA SER A 123 6.82 -7.07 9.74
C SER A 123 5.37 -6.93 9.28
N LYS A 124 4.75 -8.05 8.90
CA LYS A 124 3.31 -8.08 8.54
C LYS A 124 2.41 -7.64 9.68
N TRP A 125 2.87 -7.74 10.93
CA TRP A 125 2.13 -7.30 12.11
C TRP A 125 2.01 -5.78 12.21
N ARG A 126 2.97 -5.03 11.67
CA ARG A 126 2.85 -3.58 11.53
C ARG A 126 1.71 -3.20 10.58
N ALA A 127 1.47 -3.98 9.52
CA ALA A 127 0.36 -3.73 8.60
C ALA A 127 -1.01 -3.88 9.29
N VAL A 128 -1.13 -4.73 10.32
CA VAL A 128 -2.37 -4.86 11.11
C VAL A 128 -2.63 -3.61 11.93
N TRP A 129 -1.61 -3.06 12.58
CA TRP A 129 -1.76 -1.80 13.32
C TRP A 129 -2.11 -0.63 12.39
N VAL A 130 -1.47 -0.57 11.21
CA VAL A 130 -1.84 0.40 10.18
C VAL A 130 -3.30 0.23 9.78
N SER A 131 -3.75 -1.00 9.52
CA SER A 131 -5.15 -1.24 9.15
C SER A 131 -6.14 -0.77 10.22
N LEU A 132 -5.83 -0.98 11.50
CA LEU A 132 -6.68 -0.52 12.59
C LEU A 132 -6.84 1.01 12.58
N VAL A 133 -5.74 1.74 12.42
CA VAL A 133 -5.76 3.21 12.32
C VAL A 133 -6.53 3.65 11.07
N SER A 134 -6.31 3.00 9.93
CA SER A 134 -7.03 3.32 8.68
C SER A 134 -8.53 3.09 8.78
N VAL A 135 -8.99 2.06 9.52
CA VAL A 135 -10.42 1.86 9.79
C VAL A 135 -10.99 3.05 10.56
N LEU A 136 -10.31 3.50 11.62
CA LEU A 136 -10.76 4.66 12.42
C LEU A 136 -10.87 5.93 11.56
N ILE A 137 -9.87 6.19 10.71
CA ILE A 137 -9.88 7.34 9.80
C ILE A 137 -11.02 7.22 8.78
N THR A 138 -11.18 6.04 8.16
CA THR A 138 -12.24 5.80 7.18
C THR A 138 -13.61 6.01 7.82
N PHE A 139 -13.81 5.51 9.04
CA PHE A 139 -15.07 5.70 9.77
C PHE A 139 -15.35 7.18 10.06
N ALA A 140 -14.33 7.94 10.51
CA ALA A 140 -14.46 9.37 10.73
C ALA A 140 -14.82 10.13 9.43
N LEU A 141 -14.22 9.77 8.30
CA LEU A 141 -14.54 10.36 6.99
C LEU A 141 -15.99 10.06 6.57
N LEU A 142 -16.46 8.83 6.77
CA LEU A 142 -17.84 8.44 6.43
C LEU A 142 -18.87 9.13 7.33
N LEU A 143 -18.61 9.24 8.64
CA LEU A 143 -19.47 10.00 9.54
C LEU A 143 -19.56 11.47 9.15
N THR A 144 -18.43 12.06 8.77
CA THR A 144 -18.40 13.44 8.26
C THR A 144 -19.25 13.56 7.00
N LEU A 145 -19.11 12.64 6.05
CA LEU A 145 -19.91 12.63 4.82
C LEU A 145 -21.42 12.51 5.12
N LEU A 146 -21.81 11.62 6.03
CA LEU A 146 -23.21 11.42 6.43
C LEU A 146 -23.82 12.67 7.06
N PHE A 147 -23.05 13.43 7.84
CA PHE A 147 -23.52 14.69 8.43
C PHE A 147 -23.89 15.75 7.38
N PHE A 148 -23.22 15.75 6.22
CA PHE A 148 -23.50 16.67 5.12
C PHE A 148 -24.56 16.16 4.12
N LEU A 149 -24.98 14.90 4.22
CA LEU A 149 -26.05 14.37 3.35
C LEU A 149 -27.40 14.92 3.79
N PRO A 150 -28.21 15.48 2.86
CA PRO A 150 -29.55 15.94 3.18
C PRO A 150 -30.41 14.75 3.65
N GLN A 151 -31.10 14.96 4.78
CA GLN A 151 -32.01 13.98 5.39
C GLN A 151 -33.38 14.01 4.72
#